data_AF-A0A433AA86-F1
#
_entry.id   AF-A0A433AA86-F1
#
_cell.length_a   1.000
_cell.length_b   1.000
_cell.length_c   1.000
_cell.angle_alpha   90.00
_cell.angle_beta   90.00
_cell.angle_gamma   90.00
#
_symmetry.space_group_name_H-M   'P 1'
#
loop_
_entity.id
_entity.type
_entity.pdbx_description
1 polymer ?
#
loop_
_entity_poly.entity_id
_entity_poly.type
_entity_poly.pdbx_seq_one_letter_code
_entity_poly.pdbx_strand_id
1 'polypeptide(L)'
;MKKAAVPLPPATTRSEALERVKTAMVEKKLTQAELADAADCHEKTIQNLLGGRSVRDQTLFDVCMVLGLDFHGLRDAWHGETVAVESVNGPLELKGHGGGIAPIYMGAYTQAAVDHYIGSYLTLRRSFSLPDTIVAYRTDISWDPEWPSLLFQERDRPDASYAHRGRLYIPASASFIHLVSLTKGAMRMVVVSQLDRAGEMRGIITTLYKQRASFIPVATAILYAQRQNFDGCPLGEITPKVSAYEEYKRLLDETVTEGYAHLVG
;
A
#
# COMPACT_ATOMS: atom_id res chain seq x y z
N MET A 1 32.78 6.98 -14.58
CA MET A 1 32.03 7.86 -13.65
C MET A 1 30.75 8.30 -14.35
N LYS A 2 29.58 7.75 -13.97
CA LYS A 2 28.29 8.21 -14.49
C LYS A 2 27.94 9.52 -13.78
N LYS A 3 27.73 10.60 -14.52
CA LYS A 3 27.22 11.88 -14.00
C LYS A 3 25.87 11.60 -13.33
N ALA A 4 25.75 11.88 -12.04
CA ALA A 4 24.46 11.90 -11.36
C ALA A 4 23.59 12.99 -12.01
N ALA A 5 22.34 12.65 -12.33
CA ALA A 5 21.38 13.62 -12.85
C ALA A 5 21.11 14.67 -11.76
N VAL A 6 21.31 15.94 -12.11
CA VAL A 6 20.95 17.06 -11.25
C VAL A 6 19.41 17.09 -11.19
N PRO A 7 18.79 17.17 -9.99
CA PRO A 7 17.35 17.32 -9.88
C PRO A 7 16.92 18.60 -10.60
N LEU A 8 15.99 18.48 -11.54
CA LEU A 8 15.41 19.66 -12.18
C LEU A 8 14.72 20.52 -11.10
N PRO A 9 14.84 21.86 -11.15
CA PRO A 9 14.13 22.75 -10.22
C PRO A 9 12.62 22.46 -10.25
N PRO A 10 11.80 22.75 -9.23
CA PRO A 10 10.36 22.49 -9.28
C PRO A 10 9.68 23.26 -10.43
N ALA A 11 8.62 22.68 -11.01
CA ALA A 11 7.78 23.41 -11.96
C ALA A 11 7.03 24.51 -11.21
N THR A 12 6.86 25.67 -11.83
CA THR A 12 6.17 26.82 -11.21
C THR A 12 4.95 27.26 -12.00
N THR A 13 4.85 26.89 -13.27
CA THR A 13 3.70 27.20 -14.13
C THR A 13 3.11 25.96 -14.77
N ARG A 14 1.85 26.06 -15.22
CA ARG A 14 1.17 24.97 -15.91
C ARG A 14 1.84 24.61 -17.23
N SER A 15 2.40 25.61 -17.92
CA SER A 15 3.19 25.40 -19.14
C SER A 15 4.46 24.60 -18.84
N GLU A 16 5.18 24.90 -17.76
CA GLU A 16 6.35 24.14 -17.34
C GLU A 16 6.01 22.70 -16.92
N ALA A 17 4.87 22.51 -16.25
CA ALA A 17 4.37 21.18 -15.90
C ALA A 17 4.10 20.35 -17.17
N LEU A 18 3.44 20.93 -18.17
CA LEU A 18 3.19 20.30 -19.47
C LEU A 18 4.47 19.90 -20.20
N GLU A 19 5.45 20.80 -20.26
CA GLU A 19 6.73 20.52 -20.91
C GLU A 19 7.51 19.41 -20.21
N ARG A 20 7.39 19.28 -18.88
CA ARG A 20 7.98 18.16 -18.14
C ARG A 20 7.31 16.83 -18.44
N VAL A 21 5.98 16.80 -18.50
CA VAL A 21 5.26 15.57 -18.88
C VAL A 21 5.68 15.15 -20.30
N LYS A 22 5.72 16.09 -21.26
CA LYS A 22 6.18 15.80 -22.63
C LYS A 22 7.64 15.32 -22.67
N THR A 23 8.53 15.98 -21.94
CA THR A 23 9.95 15.60 -21.87
C THR A 23 10.11 14.19 -21.32
N ALA A 24 9.44 13.87 -20.22
CA ALA A 24 9.48 12.54 -19.61
C ALA A 24 8.90 11.45 -20.51
N MET A 25 7.85 11.74 -21.28
CA MET A 25 7.32 10.83 -22.30
C MET A 25 8.35 10.53 -23.38
N VAL A 26 9.07 11.55 -23.88
CA VAL A 26 10.11 11.39 -24.90
C VAL A 26 11.30 10.59 -24.35
N GLU A 27 11.77 10.89 -23.14
CA GLU A 27 12.88 10.18 -22.50
C GLU A 27 12.56 8.69 -22.28
N LYS A 28 11.31 8.40 -21.90
CA LYS A 28 10.82 7.03 -21.70
C LYS A 28 10.33 6.35 -22.96
N LYS A 29 10.32 7.05 -24.10
CA LYS A 29 9.82 6.58 -25.41
C LYS A 29 8.38 6.05 -25.32
N LEU A 30 7.52 6.73 -24.56
CA LEU A 30 6.11 6.39 -24.41
C LEU A 30 5.25 7.21 -25.38
N THR A 31 4.36 6.53 -26.11
CA THR A 31 3.26 7.16 -26.85
C THR A 31 2.13 7.59 -25.90
N GLN A 32 1.19 8.40 -26.40
CA GLN A 32 0.02 8.81 -25.61
C GLN A 32 -0.88 7.62 -25.23
N ALA A 33 -1.03 6.66 -26.15
CA ALA A 33 -1.77 5.42 -25.90
C ALA A 33 -1.09 4.56 -24.83
N GLU A 34 0.23 4.36 -24.93
CA GLU A 34 0.99 3.59 -23.93
C GLU A 34 1.00 4.26 -22.55
N LEU A 35 1.05 5.59 -22.49
CA LEU A 35 0.92 6.33 -21.23
C LEU A 35 -0.50 6.19 -20.65
N ALA A 36 -1.53 6.24 -21.49
CA ALA A 36 -2.92 6.08 -21.07
C ALA A 36 -3.17 4.69 -20.48
N ASP A 37 -2.69 3.65 -21.16
CA ASP A 37 -2.76 2.27 -20.70
C ASP A 37 -1.98 2.06 -19.40
N ALA A 38 -0.77 2.64 -19.30
CA ALA A 38 0.05 2.52 -18.10
C ALA A 38 -0.50 3.29 -16.89
N ALA A 39 -1.23 4.39 -17.13
CA ALA A 39 -1.87 5.22 -16.11
C ALA A 39 -3.35 4.85 -15.87
N ASP A 40 -3.82 3.74 -16.44
CA ASP A 40 -5.20 3.23 -16.34
C ASP A 40 -6.27 4.31 -16.62
N CYS A 41 -6.09 5.06 -17.71
CA CYS A 41 -7.04 6.10 -18.12
C CYS A 41 -7.27 6.10 -19.62
N HIS A 42 -8.33 6.78 -20.07
CA HIS A 42 -8.60 6.89 -21.51
C HIS A 42 -7.52 7.73 -22.21
N GLU A 43 -7.11 7.32 -23.41
CA GLU A 43 -6.18 8.09 -24.26
C GLU A 43 -6.67 9.53 -24.49
N LYS A 44 -7.99 9.73 -24.56
CA LYS A 44 -8.58 11.07 -24.66
C LYS A 44 -8.27 11.96 -23.46
N THR A 45 -8.12 11.38 -22.27
CA THR A 45 -7.73 12.07 -21.04
C THR A 45 -6.27 12.50 -21.10
N ILE A 46 -5.37 11.67 -21.64
CA ILE A 46 -3.97 12.04 -21.90
C ILE A 46 -3.86 13.12 -22.97
N GLN A 47 -4.66 13.06 -24.04
CA GLN A 47 -4.74 14.13 -25.04
C GLN A 47 -5.20 15.46 -24.42
N ASN A 48 -6.21 15.41 -23.54
CA ASN A 48 -6.71 16.59 -22.83
C ASN A 48 -5.64 17.16 -21.88
N LEU A 49 -4.94 16.30 -21.13
CA LEU A 49 -3.81 16.66 -20.29
C LEU A 49 -2.72 17.35 -21.13
N LEU A 50 -2.22 16.72 -22.18
CA LEU A 50 -1.15 17.29 -23.04
C LEU A 50 -1.59 18.54 -23.80
N GLY A 51 -2.90 18.70 -24.04
CA GLY A 51 -3.53 19.90 -24.56
C GLY A 51 -3.73 21.01 -23.53
N GLY A 52 -3.25 20.84 -22.30
CA GLY A 52 -3.31 21.83 -21.22
C GLY A 52 -4.68 21.96 -20.55
N ARG A 53 -5.61 21.03 -20.79
CA ARG A 53 -6.92 21.03 -20.13
C ARG A 53 -6.80 20.47 -18.71
N SER A 54 -7.75 20.87 -17.85
CA SER A 54 -7.77 20.34 -16.48
C SER A 54 -8.15 18.86 -16.49
N VAL A 55 -7.47 18.10 -15.64
CA VAL A 55 -7.73 16.68 -15.38
C VAL A 55 -7.79 16.47 -13.87
N ARG A 56 -8.35 15.36 -13.43
CA ARG A 56 -8.44 15.02 -12.01
C ARG A 56 -7.04 14.82 -11.42
N ASP A 57 -6.87 15.18 -10.15
CA ASP A 57 -5.61 14.97 -9.43
C ASP A 57 -5.18 13.51 -9.40
N GLN A 58 -6.13 12.57 -9.31
CA GLN A 58 -5.84 11.13 -9.41
C GLN A 58 -5.19 10.77 -10.75
N THR A 59 -5.75 11.26 -11.87
CA THR A 59 -5.17 11.04 -13.20
C THR A 59 -3.78 11.68 -13.33
N LEU A 60 -3.60 12.88 -12.76
CA LEU A 60 -2.30 13.55 -12.75
C LEU A 60 -1.27 12.75 -11.93
N PHE A 61 -1.70 12.18 -10.79
CA PHE A 61 -0.90 11.31 -9.94
C PHE A 61 -0.46 10.05 -10.67
N ASP A 62 -1.39 9.33 -11.31
CA ASP A 62 -1.10 8.09 -12.03
C ASP A 62 -0.12 8.34 -13.19
N VAL A 63 -0.29 9.45 -13.92
CA VAL A 63 0.65 9.90 -14.95
C VAL A 63 2.03 10.21 -14.36
N CYS A 64 2.11 10.90 -13.23
CA CYS A 64 3.37 11.19 -12.55
C CYS A 64 4.08 9.90 -12.10
N MET A 65 3.34 8.92 -11.60
CA MET A 65 3.88 7.61 -11.20
C MET A 65 4.47 6.84 -12.38
N VAL A 66 3.78 6.81 -13.53
CA VAL A 66 4.29 6.17 -14.75
C VAL A 66 5.54 6.87 -15.27
N LEU A 67 5.53 8.20 -15.28
CA LEU A 67 6.61 9.02 -15.80
C LEU A 67 7.77 9.21 -14.80
N GLY A 68 7.62 8.79 -13.54
CA GLY A 68 8.62 9.00 -12.49
C GLY A 68 8.82 10.47 -12.16
N LEU A 69 7.75 11.27 -12.25
CA LEU A 69 7.74 12.69 -11.95
C LEU A 69 7.25 12.94 -10.52
N ASP A 70 7.72 14.02 -9.90
CA ASP A 70 7.19 14.48 -8.62
C ASP A 70 5.76 14.99 -8.79
N PHE A 71 4.79 14.27 -8.23
CA PHE A 71 3.39 14.63 -8.31
C PHE A 71 3.09 15.97 -7.64
N HIS A 72 3.72 16.26 -6.49
CA HIS A 72 3.36 17.47 -5.72
C HIS A 72 3.81 18.73 -6.45
N GLY A 73 5.07 18.79 -6.90
CA GLY A 73 5.57 19.91 -7.70
C GLY A 73 4.83 20.05 -9.03
N LEU A 74 4.43 18.94 -9.65
CA LEU A 74 3.68 18.99 -10.91
C LEU A 74 2.23 19.44 -10.71
N ARG A 75 1.54 18.97 -9.66
CA ARG A 75 0.18 19.38 -9.27
C ARG A 75 0.12 20.86 -8.91
N ASP A 76 1.06 21.33 -8.11
CA ASP A 76 1.08 22.73 -7.66
C ASP A 76 1.32 23.68 -8.84
N ALA A 77 2.20 23.30 -9.78
CA ALA A 77 2.39 24.01 -11.04
C ALA A 77 1.18 23.90 -11.98
N TRP A 78 0.47 22.75 -11.97
CA TRP A 78 -0.71 22.49 -12.80
C TRP A 78 -1.89 23.39 -12.43
N HIS A 79 -2.06 23.67 -11.14
CA HIS A 79 -3.15 24.49 -10.59
C HIS A 79 -2.73 25.94 -10.30
N GLY A 80 -1.43 26.25 -10.40
CA GLY A 80 -0.83 27.53 -9.98
C GLY A 80 -1.13 28.75 -10.86
N GLU A 81 -1.88 28.62 -11.94
CA GLU A 81 -2.24 29.74 -12.82
C GLU A 81 -3.77 29.94 -12.83
N THR A 82 -4.25 30.70 -11.84
CA THR A 82 -5.66 31.09 -11.53
C THR A 82 -6.57 29.91 -11.13
N VAL A 83 -7.13 29.87 -9.92
CA VAL A 83 -8.26 30.71 -9.50
C VAL A 83 -8.28 30.85 -7.97
N ALA A 84 -8.02 32.07 -7.50
CA ALA A 84 -8.60 32.58 -6.26
C ALA A 84 -10.07 32.91 -6.55
N VAL A 85 -10.95 31.91 -6.46
CA VAL A 85 -12.38 32.08 -6.27
C VAL A 85 -12.80 31.00 -5.29
N GLU A 86 -13.25 31.50 -4.15
CA GLU A 86 -13.98 30.84 -3.08
C GLU A 86 -14.68 29.54 -3.51
N SER A 87 -14.19 28.42 -2.99
CA SER A 87 -15.04 27.26 -2.72
C SER A 87 -14.94 26.98 -1.23
N VAL A 88 -15.94 27.51 -0.52
CA VAL A 88 -16.16 27.45 0.93
C VAL A 88 -16.53 26.02 1.41
N ASN A 89 -16.23 24.95 0.66
CA ASN A 89 -16.48 23.55 1.07
C ASN A 89 -15.53 22.57 0.36
N GLY A 90 -14.23 22.67 0.61
CA GLY A 90 -13.23 21.65 0.25
C GLY A 90 -12.43 21.25 1.48
N PRO A 91 -12.02 19.98 1.65
CA PRO A 91 -11.27 19.56 2.82
C PRO A 91 -10.00 20.41 2.93
N LEU A 92 -9.78 20.95 4.13
CA LEU A 92 -8.61 21.72 4.50
C LEU A 92 -7.36 20.84 4.29
N GLU A 93 -6.76 20.87 3.10
CA GLU A 93 -5.40 20.35 2.89
C GLU A 93 -4.45 21.28 3.64
N LEU A 94 -4.27 20.98 4.93
CA LEU A 94 -3.16 21.48 5.71
C LEU A 94 -1.88 21.05 5.00
N LYS A 95 -1.24 22.03 4.35
CA LYS A 95 0.13 22.00 3.83
C LYS A 95 1.06 21.34 4.86
N GLY A 96 1.35 20.05 4.69
CA GLY A 96 2.37 19.35 5.47
C GLY A 96 3.77 19.75 5.01
N HIS A 97 4.21 20.96 5.35
CA HIS A 97 5.63 21.30 5.25
C HIS A 97 6.34 20.61 6.44
N GLY A 98 6.83 19.38 6.22
CA GLY A 98 7.68 18.63 7.17
C GLY A 98 6.98 17.76 8.23
N GLY A 99 5.68 17.50 8.11
CA GLY A 99 4.91 16.85 9.18
C GLY A 99 4.79 15.34 9.00
N GLY A 100 5.19 14.55 10.00
CA GLY A 100 4.95 13.10 10.06
C GLY A 100 3.46 12.76 10.21
N ILE A 101 2.66 13.08 9.19
CA ILE A 101 1.21 12.90 9.12
C ILE A 101 0.87 12.24 7.79
N ALA A 102 0.08 11.18 7.83
CA ALA A 102 -0.31 10.45 6.65
C ALA A 102 -1.32 11.20 5.77
N PRO A 103 -1.41 10.85 4.46
CA PRO A 103 -2.44 11.41 3.60
C PRO A 103 -3.86 11.20 4.15
N ILE A 104 -4.78 12.12 3.84
CA ILE A 104 -6.17 12.10 4.33
C ILE A 104 -6.88 10.79 3.98
N TYR A 105 -6.71 10.31 2.75
CA TYR A 105 -7.33 9.05 2.29
C TYR A 105 -6.76 7.79 2.98
N MET A 106 -5.65 7.91 3.72
CA MET A 106 -5.10 6.86 4.58
C MET A 106 -5.54 7.00 6.05
N GLY A 107 -6.27 8.06 6.39
CA GLY A 107 -6.78 8.34 7.74
C GLY A 107 -6.13 9.52 8.46
N ALA A 108 -5.20 10.25 7.83
CA ALA A 108 -4.52 11.42 8.41
C ALA A 108 -3.85 11.19 9.78
N TYR A 109 -3.41 9.95 10.06
CA TYR A 109 -2.75 9.61 11.32
C TYR A 109 -1.35 10.22 11.40
N THR A 110 -0.90 10.60 12.59
CA THR A 110 0.47 11.08 12.81
C THR A 110 1.40 9.93 13.16
N GLN A 111 2.70 10.04 12.87
CA GLN A 111 3.71 9.04 13.23
C GLN A 111 3.67 8.72 14.71
N ALA A 112 3.58 9.74 15.57
CA ALA A 112 3.52 9.56 17.02
C ALA A 112 2.26 8.84 17.49
N ALA A 113 1.13 8.97 16.76
CA ALA A 113 -0.10 8.28 17.10
C ALA A 113 -0.08 6.80 16.69
N VAL A 114 0.86 6.36 15.84
CA VAL A 114 0.89 5.00 15.27
C VAL A 114 2.25 4.33 15.44
N ASP A 115 3.13 4.89 16.26
CA ASP A 115 4.48 4.38 16.52
C ASP A 115 4.46 2.95 17.09
N HIS A 116 3.43 2.61 17.86
CA HIS A 116 3.21 1.29 18.44
C HIS A 116 2.98 0.18 17.39
N TYR A 117 2.62 0.51 16.15
CA TYR A 117 2.56 -0.45 15.05
C TYR A 117 3.92 -0.73 14.40
N ILE A 118 4.95 0.06 14.70
CA ILE A 118 6.29 -0.14 14.12
C ILE A 118 6.94 -1.35 14.80
N GLY A 119 7.49 -2.26 14.01
CA GLY A 119 8.16 -3.44 14.51
C GLY A 119 8.03 -4.64 13.58
N SER A 120 8.32 -5.81 14.14
CA SER A 120 8.29 -7.08 13.41
C SER A 120 7.19 -7.98 13.94
N TYR A 121 6.51 -8.68 13.04
CA TYR A 121 5.33 -9.46 13.33
C TYR A 121 5.49 -10.88 12.78
N LEU A 122 5.18 -11.88 13.61
CA LEU A 122 4.87 -13.22 13.15
C LEU A 122 3.50 -13.17 12.50
N THR A 123 3.47 -13.42 11.20
CA THR A 123 2.24 -13.47 10.42
C THR A 123 1.83 -14.92 10.23
N LEU A 124 0.64 -15.26 10.70
CA LEU A 124 0.05 -16.59 10.57
C LEU A 124 -1.17 -16.52 9.66
N ARG A 125 -1.31 -17.49 8.76
CA ARG A 125 -2.55 -17.74 8.01
C ARG A 125 -2.66 -19.22 7.67
N ARG A 126 -3.87 -19.68 7.35
CA ARG A 126 -4.05 -21.02 6.78
C ARG A 126 -3.45 -21.10 5.37
N SER A 127 -2.91 -22.26 5.00
CA SER A 127 -2.53 -22.56 3.62
C SER A 127 -3.76 -22.55 2.72
N PHE A 128 -3.60 -22.11 1.48
CA PHE A 128 -4.69 -22.10 0.49
C PHE A 128 -4.85 -23.45 -0.24
N SER A 129 -3.90 -24.36 -0.06
CA SER A 129 -3.78 -25.58 -0.87
C SER A 129 -3.51 -26.84 -0.07
N LEU A 130 -2.88 -26.71 1.09
CA LEU A 130 -2.51 -27.84 1.94
C LEU A 130 -3.42 -27.87 3.17
N PRO A 131 -4.12 -28.99 3.44
CA PRO A 131 -4.90 -29.14 4.66
C PRO A 131 -3.96 -29.14 5.88
N ASP A 132 -4.48 -28.72 7.03
CA ASP A 132 -3.76 -28.74 8.31
C ASP A 132 -2.37 -28.09 8.25
N THR A 133 -2.21 -27.10 7.39
CA THR A 133 -0.94 -26.41 7.17
C THR A 133 -1.13 -24.92 7.39
N ILE A 134 -0.29 -24.36 8.26
CA ILE A 134 -0.24 -22.93 8.53
C ILE A 134 0.97 -22.36 7.80
N VAL A 135 0.79 -21.23 7.14
CA VAL A 135 1.90 -20.47 6.54
C VAL A 135 2.29 -19.38 7.53
N ALA A 136 3.48 -19.54 8.12
CA ALA A 136 4.08 -18.60 9.05
C ALA A 136 5.20 -17.83 8.35
N TYR A 137 5.26 -16.51 8.51
CA TYR A 137 6.30 -15.67 7.93
C TYR A 137 6.44 -14.36 8.70
N ARG A 138 7.46 -13.58 8.39
CA ARG A 138 7.70 -12.30 9.03
C ARG A 138 7.05 -11.17 8.24
N THR A 139 6.41 -10.24 8.93
CA THR A 139 6.01 -8.95 8.36
C THR A 139 6.63 -7.84 9.18
N ASP A 140 7.35 -6.94 8.53
CA ASP A 140 7.90 -5.75 9.17
C ASP A 140 7.04 -4.53 8.84
N ILE A 141 6.75 -3.73 9.85
CA ILE A 141 6.05 -2.45 9.72
C ILE A 141 7.02 -1.33 10.10
N SER A 142 7.10 -0.32 9.26
CA SER A 142 8.01 0.82 9.42
C SER A 142 7.35 2.11 8.97
N TRP A 143 7.82 3.24 9.48
CA TRP A 143 7.43 4.55 8.99
C TRP A 143 8.25 4.93 7.75
N ASP A 144 7.58 5.38 6.70
CA ASP A 144 8.19 5.94 5.50
C ASP A 144 8.15 7.48 5.59
N PRO A 145 9.29 8.17 5.80
CA PRO A 145 9.32 9.63 5.89
C PRO A 145 9.21 10.31 4.52
N GLU A 146 9.56 9.63 3.42
CA GLU A 146 9.44 10.17 2.06
C GLU A 146 7.98 10.17 1.61
N TRP A 147 7.22 9.16 2.04
CA TRP A 147 5.77 9.11 1.91
C TRP A 147 5.14 8.88 3.29
N PRO A 148 4.94 9.96 4.09
CA PRO A 148 4.46 9.90 5.48
C PRO A 148 3.35 8.87 5.68
N SER A 149 3.68 7.67 6.11
CA SER A 149 2.73 6.57 6.29
C SER A 149 3.45 5.36 6.87
N LEU A 150 2.68 4.42 7.41
CA LEU A 150 3.20 3.10 7.73
C LEU A 150 3.24 2.23 6.48
N LEU A 151 4.39 1.59 6.28
CA LEU A 151 4.69 0.61 5.25
C LEU A 151 4.84 -0.76 5.89
N PHE A 152 4.22 -1.78 5.32
CA PHE A 152 4.52 -3.17 5.66
C PHE A 152 5.30 -3.87 4.55
N GLN A 153 6.15 -4.82 4.94
CA GLN A 153 6.90 -5.68 4.04
C GLN A 153 6.92 -7.12 4.57
N GLU A 154 6.49 -8.06 3.74
CA GLU A 154 6.59 -9.49 4.03
C GLU A 154 8.02 -10.01 3.75
N ARG A 155 8.54 -10.84 4.64
CA ARG A 155 9.89 -11.42 4.62
C ARG A 155 9.83 -12.88 5.05
N ASP A 156 10.90 -13.63 4.76
CA ASP A 156 11.08 -15.01 5.22
C ASP A 156 9.92 -15.95 4.84
N ARG A 157 9.32 -15.71 3.67
CA ARG A 157 8.23 -16.51 3.12
C ARG A 157 8.77 -17.70 2.32
N PRO A 158 8.14 -18.89 2.40
CA PRO A 158 8.44 -20.01 1.50
C PRO A 158 8.26 -19.65 0.02
N ASP A 159 7.31 -18.77 -0.27
CA ASP A 159 6.90 -18.32 -1.59
C ASP A 159 7.35 -16.87 -1.87
N ALA A 160 8.61 -16.53 -1.58
CA ALA A 160 9.14 -15.16 -1.59
C ALA A 160 8.84 -14.33 -2.87
N SER A 161 8.72 -14.97 -4.05
CA SER A 161 8.33 -14.30 -5.30
C SER A 161 6.91 -13.69 -5.26
N TYR A 162 6.08 -14.12 -4.32
CA TYR A 162 4.73 -13.62 -4.04
C TYR A 162 4.67 -12.86 -2.71
N ALA A 163 5.81 -12.36 -2.21
CA ALA A 163 5.84 -11.48 -1.05
C ALA A 163 5.24 -10.11 -1.41
N HIS A 164 4.46 -9.55 -0.48
CA HIS A 164 3.83 -8.24 -0.66
C HIS A 164 4.54 -7.16 0.14
N ARG A 165 4.56 -5.96 -0.44
CA ARG A 165 4.93 -4.71 0.21
C ARG A 165 3.80 -3.72 -0.03
N GLY A 166 3.37 -3.01 1.00
CA GLY A 166 2.20 -2.15 0.93
C GLY A 166 2.12 -1.17 2.08
N ARG A 167 0.98 -0.51 2.25
CA ARG A 167 0.76 0.55 3.23
C ARG A 167 -0.41 0.27 4.14
N LEU A 168 -0.40 0.91 5.30
CA LEU A 168 -1.49 0.84 6.27
C LEU A 168 -2.42 2.04 6.14
N TYR A 169 -3.72 1.75 6.19
CA TYR A 169 -4.80 2.71 6.19
C TYR A 169 -5.54 2.57 7.53
N ILE A 170 -5.50 3.64 8.32
CA ILE A 170 -5.94 3.63 9.73
C ILE A 170 -7.02 4.71 9.87
N PRO A 171 -8.30 4.37 9.64
CA PRO A 171 -9.39 5.31 9.82
C PRO A 171 -9.58 5.64 11.30
N ALA A 172 -9.71 6.93 11.64
CA ALA A 172 -9.82 7.39 13.03
C ALA A 172 -11.07 6.84 13.78
N SER A 173 -12.10 6.40 13.05
CA SER A 173 -13.38 5.95 13.60
C SER A 173 -13.56 4.44 13.63
N ALA A 174 -12.59 3.63 13.18
CA ALA A 174 -12.74 2.18 13.14
C ALA A 174 -11.78 1.44 14.07
N SER A 175 -12.27 0.36 14.67
CA SER A 175 -11.46 -0.60 15.44
C SER A 175 -10.61 -1.52 14.56
N PHE A 176 -10.65 -1.34 13.23
CA PHE A 176 -9.93 -2.13 12.24
C PHE A 176 -9.08 -1.24 11.33
N ILE A 177 -7.91 -1.76 10.97
CA ILE A 177 -6.96 -1.15 10.05
C ILE A 177 -6.84 -2.00 8.79
N HIS A 178 -6.39 -1.38 7.71
CA HIS A 178 -6.22 -2.07 6.43
C HIS A 178 -4.75 -2.09 6.04
N LEU A 179 -4.20 -3.27 5.75
CA LEU A 179 -2.93 -3.42 5.06
C LEU A 179 -3.24 -3.69 3.60
N VAL A 180 -2.86 -2.78 2.72
CA VAL A 180 -3.15 -2.87 1.29
C VAL A 180 -1.86 -2.86 0.50
N SER A 181 -1.74 -3.81 -0.42
CA SER A 181 -0.63 -3.89 -1.36
C SER A 181 -1.14 -4.10 -2.77
N LEU A 182 -0.39 -3.57 -3.74
CA LEU A 182 -0.66 -3.70 -5.16
C LEU A 182 0.66 -4.01 -5.86
N THR A 183 0.75 -5.21 -6.43
CA THR A 183 1.94 -5.66 -7.17
C THR A 183 1.51 -6.17 -8.53
N LYS A 184 1.88 -5.47 -9.62
CA LYS A 184 1.56 -5.86 -11.00
C LYS A 184 0.06 -6.15 -11.21
N GLY A 185 -0.81 -5.29 -10.66
CA GLY A 185 -2.27 -5.47 -10.71
C GLY A 185 -2.83 -6.48 -9.70
N ALA A 186 -2.00 -7.28 -9.03
CA ALA A 186 -2.44 -8.18 -7.96
C ALA A 186 -2.59 -7.38 -6.66
N MET A 187 -3.84 -7.09 -6.31
CA MET A 187 -4.20 -6.46 -5.04
C MET A 187 -4.34 -7.52 -3.93
N ARG A 188 -3.82 -7.20 -2.76
CA ARG A 188 -4.11 -7.92 -1.51
C ARG A 188 -4.57 -6.92 -0.48
N MET A 189 -5.69 -7.24 0.15
CA MET A 189 -6.26 -6.47 1.24
C MET A 189 -6.30 -7.36 2.48
N VAL A 190 -5.82 -6.81 3.58
CA VAL A 190 -5.92 -7.43 4.90
C VAL A 190 -6.63 -6.44 5.80
N VAL A 191 -7.70 -6.88 6.44
CA VAL A 191 -8.45 -6.11 7.43
C VAL A 191 -8.24 -6.78 8.77
N VAL A 192 -7.62 -6.07 9.71
CA VAL A 192 -7.29 -6.61 11.04
C VAL A 192 -7.64 -5.60 12.11
N SER A 193 -7.86 -6.06 13.34
CA SER A 193 -8.06 -5.19 14.50
C SER A 193 -6.87 -4.24 14.68
N GLN A 194 -7.09 -3.17 15.44
CA GLN A 194 -5.99 -2.45 16.05
C GLN A 194 -5.14 -3.38 16.93
N LEU A 195 -3.89 -2.98 17.18
CA LEU A 195 -2.95 -3.74 18.01
C LEU A 195 -3.51 -3.85 19.43
N ASP A 196 -3.74 -5.07 19.90
CA ASP A 196 -4.27 -5.30 21.24
C ASP A 196 -3.17 -5.33 22.32
N ARG A 197 -3.57 -5.59 23.56
CA ARG A 197 -2.63 -5.66 24.70
C ARG A 197 -1.67 -6.85 24.65
N ALA A 198 -2.00 -7.89 23.88
CA ALA A 198 -1.12 -9.02 23.63
C ALA A 198 -0.12 -8.73 22.49
N GLY A 199 -0.21 -7.55 21.86
CA GLY A 199 0.61 -7.18 20.72
C GLY A 199 0.15 -7.88 19.45
N GLU A 200 -1.14 -8.16 19.32
CA GLU A 200 -1.70 -8.94 18.22
C GLU A 200 -2.74 -8.14 17.43
N MET A 201 -2.77 -8.39 16.11
CA MET A 201 -3.79 -7.91 15.20
C MET A 201 -4.41 -9.10 14.48
N ARG A 202 -5.74 -9.20 14.51
CA ARG A 202 -6.49 -10.36 14.02
C ARG A 202 -7.54 -9.94 13.01
N GLY A 203 -7.76 -10.76 11.99
CA GLY A 203 -8.82 -10.50 11.02
C GLY A 203 -8.75 -11.37 9.78
N ILE A 204 -8.98 -10.79 8.62
CA ILE A 204 -9.15 -11.49 7.34
C ILE A 204 -8.17 -10.96 6.30
N ILE A 205 -7.57 -11.87 5.54
CA ILE A 205 -6.84 -11.59 4.30
C ILE A 205 -7.69 -12.01 3.10
N THR A 206 -7.75 -11.16 2.09
CA THR A 206 -8.30 -11.46 0.77
C THR A 206 -7.24 -11.25 -0.30
N THR A 207 -7.02 -12.25 -1.15
CA THR A 207 -5.97 -12.26 -2.18
C THR A 207 -6.34 -13.20 -3.32
N LEU A 208 -5.55 -13.18 -4.39
CA LEU A 208 -5.57 -14.21 -5.42
C LEU A 208 -4.62 -15.35 -5.07
N TYR A 209 -5.06 -16.59 -5.28
CA TYR A 209 -4.25 -17.80 -5.19
C TYR A 209 -4.12 -18.46 -6.55
N LYS A 210 -2.88 -18.80 -6.95
CA LYS A 210 -2.61 -19.50 -8.21
C LYS A 210 -2.97 -20.98 -8.06
N GLN A 211 -4.06 -21.40 -8.69
CA GLN A 211 -4.47 -22.79 -8.75
C GLN A 211 -4.28 -23.32 -10.18
N ARG A 212 -3.23 -24.13 -10.38
CA ARG A 212 -2.81 -24.63 -11.70
C ARG A 212 -2.57 -23.48 -12.68
N ALA A 213 -3.36 -23.39 -13.76
CA ALA A 213 -3.25 -22.39 -14.80
C ALA A 213 -4.07 -21.11 -14.53
N SER A 214 -4.87 -21.08 -13.47
CA SER A 214 -5.78 -19.97 -13.16
C SER A 214 -5.50 -19.36 -11.80
N PHE A 215 -5.98 -18.14 -11.59
CA PHE A 215 -6.04 -17.52 -10.26
C PHE A 215 -7.49 -17.57 -9.75
N ILE A 216 -7.65 -17.95 -8.49
CA ILE A 216 -8.94 -17.92 -7.80
C ILE A 216 -8.90 -16.90 -6.66
N PRO A 217 -9.99 -16.18 -6.39
CA PRO A 217 -10.09 -15.35 -5.20
C PRO A 217 -10.18 -16.25 -3.97
N VAL A 218 -9.45 -15.88 -2.92
CA VAL A 218 -9.48 -16.59 -1.63
C VAL A 218 -9.52 -15.59 -0.49
N ALA A 219 -10.21 -15.98 0.58
CA ALA A 219 -10.19 -15.27 1.85
C ALA A 219 -9.96 -16.26 2.99
N THR A 220 -9.19 -15.86 4.00
CA THR A 220 -8.98 -16.68 5.21
C THR A 220 -8.62 -15.81 6.41
N ALA A 221 -8.69 -16.38 7.61
CA ALA A 221 -8.23 -15.73 8.82
C ALA A 221 -6.71 -15.49 8.77
N ILE A 222 -6.28 -14.35 9.30
CA ILE A 222 -4.88 -13.94 9.40
C ILE A 222 -4.63 -13.27 10.76
N LEU A 223 -3.43 -13.49 11.28
CA LEU A 223 -2.99 -12.92 12.55
C LEU A 223 -1.57 -12.36 12.38
N TYR A 224 -1.33 -11.21 12.99
CA TYR A 224 -0.02 -10.60 13.16
C TYR A 224 0.29 -10.52 14.64
N ALA A 225 1.26 -11.26 15.14
CA ALA A 225 1.70 -11.18 16.52
C ALA A 225 3.07 -10.47 16.58
N GLN A 226 3.15 -9.37 17.31
CA GLN A 226 4.39 -8.62 17.45
C GLN A 226 5.46 -9.50 18.13
N ARG A 227 6.69 -9.43 17.60
CA ARG A 227 7.83 -10.21 18.07
C ARG A 227 9.07 -9.32 18.09
N GLN A 228 9.81 -9.38 19.20
CA GLN A 228 11.09 -8.69 19.35
C GLN A 228 12.22 -9.48 18.67
N ASN A 229 12.13 -10.81 18.69
CA ASN A 229 13.05 -11.72 18.01
C ASN A 229 12.29 -12.89 17.37
N PHE A 230 12.93 -13.55 16.43
CA PHE A 230 12.40 -14.74 15.73
C PHE A 230 13.25 -15.97 15.99
N ASP A 231 14.18 -15.90 16.94
CA ASP A 231 15.03 -17.03 17.30
C ASP A 231 14.16 -18.15 17.88
N GLY A 232 14.24 -19.33 17.29
CA GLY A 232 13.40 -20.46 17.68
C GLY A 232 11.92 -20.33 17.30
N CYS A 233 11.53 -19.30 16.53
CA CYS A 233 10.18 -19.12 15.99
C CYS A 233 10.09 -19.83 14.63
N PRO A 234 9.39 -20.99 14.52
CA PRO A 234 9.32 -21.69 13.25
C PRO A 234 8.57 -20.85 12.22
N LEU A 235 9.21 -20.62 11.07
CA LEU A 235 8.64 -19.96 9.90
C LEU A 235 8.49 -20.96 8.75
N GLY A 236 7.63 -20.62 7.80
CA GLY A 236 7.35 -21.39 6.61
C GLY A 236 6.08 -22.22 6.72
N GLU A 237 6.10 -23.44 6.16
CA GLU A 237 4.97 -24.36 6.23
C GLU A 237 5.00 -25.11 7.57
N ILE A 238 4.05 -24.78 8.43
CA ILE A 238 3.90 -25.35 9.77
C ILE A 238 2.81 -26.43 9.69
N THR A 239 3.24 -27.68 9.78
CA THR A 239 2.38 -28.88 9.78
C THR A 239 2.28 -29.45 11.19
N PRO A 240 1.39 -30.42 11.48
CA PRO A 240 1.26 -31.03 12.81
C PRO A 240 2.54 -31.68 13.36
N LYS A 241 3.55 -31.89 12.50
CA LYS A 241 4.86 -32.42 12.90
C LYS A 241 5.79 -31.36 13.48
N VAL A 242 5.47 -30.08 13.31
CA VAL A 242 6.25 -28.95 13.84
C VAL A 242 5.73 -28.61 15.23
N SER A 243 6.62 -28.47 16.20
CA SER A 243 6.26 -28.27 17.63
C SER A 243 5.36 -27.05 17.86
N ALA A 244 5.51 -25.98 17.07
CA ALA A 244 4.71 -24.76 17.18
C ALA A 244 3.29 -24.88 16.59
N TYR A 245 2.95 -25.99 15.93
CA TYR A 245 1.70 -26.13 15.18
C TYR A 245 0.45 -25.89 16.04
N GLU A 246 0.34 -26.55 17.19
CA GLU A 246 -0.85 -26.44 18.05
C GLU A 246 -1.03 -25.01 18.59
N GLU A 247 0.06 -24.34 18.93
CA GLU A 247 0.03 -22.95 19.37
C GLU A 247 -0.43 -22.01 18.24
N TYR A 248 0.16 -22.13 17.06
CA TYR A 248 -0.17 -21.28 15.93
C TYR A 248 -1.59 -21.52 15.43
N LYS A 249 -2.02 -22.78 15.46
CA LYS A 249 -3.40 -23.17 15.12
C LYS A 249 -4.38 -22.55 16.10
N ARG A 250 -4.12 -22.62 17.41
CA ARG A 250 -4.95 -21.99 18.43
C ARG A 250 -5.11 -20.49 18.19
N LEU A 251 -4.02 -19.77 17.97
CA LEU A 251 -4.03 -18.33 17.69
C LEU A 251 -4.88 -17.96 16.44
N LEU A 252 -4.81 -18.79 15.39
CA LEU A 252 -5.61 -18.60 14.18
C LEU A 252 -7.08 -19.00 14.35
N ASP A 253 -7.38 -20.01 15.17
CA ASP A 253 -8.75 -20.41 15.48
C ASP A 253 -9.45 -19.33 16.32
N GLU A 254 -8.75 -18.77 17.32
CA GLU A 254 -9.22 -17.65 18.15
C GLU A 254 -9.62 -16.43 17.32
N THR A 255 -8.94 -16.18 16.20
CA THR A 255 -9.31 -15.10 15.25
C THR A 255 -10.77 -15.23 14.77
N VAL A 256 -11.26 -16.45 14.59
CA VAL A 256 -12.65 -16.70 14.17
C VAL A 256 -13.57 -16.84 15.37
N THR A 257 -13.18 -17.61 16.38
CA THR A 257 -14.06 -17.93 17.51
C THR A 257 -14.33 -16.73 18.43
N GLU A 258 -13.40 -15.78 18.51
CA GLU A 258 -13.56 -14.54 19.29
C GLU A 258 -14.18 -13.39 18.49
N GLY A 259 -14.54 -13.61 17.22
CA GLY A 259 -15.29 -12.65 16.42
C GLY A 259 -14.47 -11.56 15.73
N TYR A 260 -13.13 -11.67 15.69
CA TYR A 260 -12.28 -10.77 14.88
C TYR A 260 -12.51 -10.97 13.37
N ALA A 261 -12.98 -12.15 12.98
CA ALA A 261 -13.32 -12.51 11.62
C ALA A 261 -14.59 -13.37 11.61
N HIS A 262 -15.55 -13.04 10.76
CA HIS A 262 -16.69 -13.89 10.46
C HIS A 262 -16.66 -14.29 8.99
N LEU A 263 -16.46 -15.58 8.72
CA LEU A 263 -16.47 -16.12 7.36
C LEU A 263 -17.90 -16.59 7.05
N VAL A 264 -18.58 -15.86 6.15
CA VAL A 264 -19.93 -16.19 5.69
C VAL A 264 -19.84 -17.33 4.68
N GLY A 265 -20.60 -18.40 4.93
CA GLY A 265 -20.75 -19.55 4.03
C GLY A 265 -22.07 -19.51 3.28
#